data_AF-A0A4R1B8A5-F1
#
_entry.id   AF-A0A4R1B8A5-F1
#
_cell.length_a   1.000
_cell.length_b   1.000
_cell.length_c   1.000
_cell.angle_alpha   90.00
_cell.angle_beta   90.00
_cell.angle_gamma   90.00
#
_symmetry.space_group_name_H-M   'P 1'
#
loop_
_entity.id
_entity.type
_entity.pdbx_description
1 polymer ?
#
loop_
_entity_poly.entity_id
_entity_poly.type
_entity_poly.pdbx_seq_one_letter_code
_entity_poly.pdbx_strand_id
1 'polypeptide(L)'
;RIEAHDGPCILTTNLRKQLDSAFTRRFQMVIEFPRPDAGSRAELWRRLLPPRAPVAAEVDPAFLGNAIALTGGGIRNAALHAAYLAAGRGQAIGLGHIAHAVYRELAKEGREVATQDLGPLAAHLPRELLDDD
;
A
#
# COMPACT_ATOMS: atom_id res chain seq x y z
N ARG A 1 21.57 21.44 -18.96
CA ARG A 1 21.89 21.37 -17.51
C ARG A 1 20.63 21.72 -16.75
N ILE A 2 20.24 20.99 -15.70
CA ILE A 2 19.07 21.34 -14.86
C ILE A 2 19.19 22.77 -14.32
N GLU A 3 20.42 23.21 -14.07
CA GLU A 3 20.79 24.56 -13.63
C GLU A 3 20.53 25.66 -14.67
N ALA A 4 20.33 25.31 -15.95
CA ALA A 4 20.10 26.26 -17.04
C ALA A 4 18.61 26.38 -17.40
N HIS A 5 17.73 25.80 -16.58
CA HIS A 5 16.30 25.88 -16.77
C HIS A 5 15.75 27.06 -15.96
N ASP A 6 15.07 27.99 -16.62
CA ASP A 6 14.58 29.25 -16.01
C ASP A 6 13.31 29.08 -15.14
N GLY A 7 12.87 27.85 -14.91
CA GLY A 7 11.67 27.51 -14.13
C GLY A 7 11.91 26.43 -13.08
N PRO A 8 10.92 26.16 -12.20
CA PRO A 8 11.05 25.17 -11.14
C PRO A 8 11.33 23.78 -11.71
N CYS A 9 12.32 23.10 -11.15
CA CYS A 9 12.70 21.73 -11.52
C CYS A 9 12.31 20.77 -10.39
N ILE A 10 11.50 19.76 -10.72
CA ILE A 10 11.14 18.68 -9.79
C ILE A 10 11.82 17.39 -10.26
N LEU A 11 12.59 16.79 -9.36
CA LEU A 11 13.22 15.49 -9.58
C LEU A 11 12.67 14.49 -8.56
N THR A 12 12.31 13.30 -9.03
CA THR A 12 11.90 12.17 -8.19
C THR A 12 12.87 11.01 -8.37
N THR A 13 13.40 10.45 -7.28
CA THR A 13 14.26 9.26 -7.32
C THR A 13 13.93 8.30 -6.19
N ASN A 14 13.99 7.00 -6.47
CA ASN A 14 13.97 5.93 -5.48
C ASN A 14 15.40 5.47 -5.08
N LEU A 15 16.44 6.03 -5.73
CA LEU A 15 17.84 5.62 -5.58
C LEU A 15 18.71 6.76 -5.03
N ARG A 16 18.24 7.44 -3.98
CA ARG A 16 18.97 8.57 -3.37
C ARG A 16 20.43 8.25 -3.04
N LYS A 17 20.72 7.02 -2.59
CA LYS A 17 22.09 6.57 -2.27
C LYS A 17 23.05 6.58 -3.47
N GLN A 18 22.52 6.60 -4.69
CA GLN A 18 23.29 6.66 -5.93
C GLN A 18 23.44 8.09 -6.47
N LEU A 19 22.79 9.08 -5.85
CA LEU A 19 23.01 10.49 -6.18
C LEU A 19 24.32 10.95 -5.53
N ASP A 20 25.20 11.50 -6.36
CA ASP A 20 26.43 12.11 -5.87
C ASP A 20 26.14 13.30 -4.93
N SER A 21 27.01 13.46 -3.94
CA SER A 21 26.89 14.52 -2.93
C SER A 21 27.02 15.92 -3.53
N ALA A 22 27.84 16.11 -4.58
CA ALA A 22 27.98 17.40 -5.24
C ALA A 22 26.74 17.72 -6.08
N PHE A 23 26.09 16.72 -6.67
CA PHE A 23 24.81 16.91 -7.35
C PHE A 23 23.69 17.26 -6.35
N THR A 24 23.65 16.58 -5.21
CA THR A 24 22.61 16.78 -4.19
C THR A 24 22.65 18.17 -3.55
N ARG A 25 23.85 18.76 -3.39
CA ARG A 25 24.03 20.14 -2.86
C ARG A 25 23.40 21.23 -3.73
N ARG A 26 23.02 20.92 -4.97
CA ARG A 26 22.38 21.87 -5.90
C ARG A 26 20.85 21.94 -5.74
N PHE A 27 20.25 21.05 -4.95
CA PHE A 27 18.81 21.11 -4.65
C PHE A 27 18.55 22.07 -3.50
N GLN A 28 17.63 23.01 -3.72
CA GLN A 28 17.18 23.96 -2.69
C GLN A 28 16.33 23.29 -1.61
N MET A 29 15.56 22.27 -2.00
CA MET A 29 14.75 21.46 -1.09
C MET A 29 14.90 19.99 -1.42
N VAL A 30 15.03 19.17 -0.38
CA VAL A 30 15.01 17.71 -0.47
C VAL A 30 13.89 17.22 0.44
N ILE A 31 12.85 16.65 -0.16
CA ILE A 31 11.69 16.11 0.58
C ILE A 31 11.84 14.61 0.64
N GLU A 32 11.95 14.07 1.85
CA GLU A 32 12.00 12.63 2.08
C GLU A 32 10.58 12.07 2.27
N PHE A 33 10.31 10.95 1.59
CA PHE A 33 9.05 10.22 1.73
C PHE A 33 9.34 8.89 2.45
N PRO A 34 9.32 8.86 3.79
CA PRO A 34 9.55 7.63 4.54
C PRO A 34 8.41 6.64 4.33
N ARG A 35 8.64 5.38 4.73
CA ARG A 35 7.56 4.39 4.84
C ARG A 35 6.50 4.92 5.82
N PRO A 36 5.20 4.80 5.50
CA PRO A 36 4.14 5.32 6.37
C PRO A 36 4.12 4.54 7.68
N ASP A 37 3.95 5.24 8.81
CA ASP A 37 3.67 4.64 10.11
C ASP A 37 2.22 4.11 10.18
N ALA A 38 1.84 3.48 11.29
CA ALA A 38 0.52 2.87 11.43
C ALA A 38 -0.63 3.88 11.27
N GLY A 39 -0.49 5.09 11.83
CA GLY A 39 -1.50 6.14 11.71
C GLY A 39 -1.64 6.65 10.27
N SER A 40 -0.51 6.87 9.59
CA SER A 40 -0.45 7.25 8.19
C SER A 40 -1.05 6.16 7.29
N ARG A 41 -0.78 4.88 7.58
CA ARG A 41 -1.41 3.76 6.86
C ARG A 41 -2.92 3.71 7.08
N ALA A 42 -3.41 3.98 8.28
CA ALA A 42 -4.85 4.07 8.55
C ALA A 42 -5.51 5.19 7.73
N GLU A 43 -4.87 6.36 7.64
CA GLU A 43 -5.35 7.47 6.81
C GLU A 43 -5.31 7.11 5.31
N LEU A 44 -4.26 6.42 4.87
CA LEU A 44 -4.17 5.92 3.50
C LEU A 44 -5.30 4.94 3.20
N TRP A 45 -5.60 3.97 4.08
CA TRP A 45 -6.73 3.06 3.91
C TRP A 45 -8.06 3.82 3.81
N ARG A 46 -8.29 4.80 4.69
CA ARG A 46 -9.48 5.65 4.67
C ARG A 46 -9.66 6.40 3.35
N ARG A 47 -8.56 6.88 2.74
CA ARG A 47 -8.59 7.63 1.48
C ARG A 47 -8.60 6.76 0.22
N LEU A 48 -8.02 5.57 0.29
CA LEU A 48 -7.76 4.71 -0.87
C LEU A 48 -8.78 3.60 -1.03
N LEU A 49 -9.52 3.24 0.02
CA LEU A 49 -10.77 2.50 -0.16
C LEU A 49 -11.70 3.34 -1.05
N PRO A 50 -12.21 2.79 -2.17
CA PRO A 50 -12.96 3.61 -3.13
C PRO A 50 -14.21 4.23 -2.48
N PRO A 51 -14.36 5.56 -2.46
CA PRO A 51 -15.40 6.24 -1.66
C PRO A 51 -16.83 5.94 -2.13
N ARG A 52 -17.00 5.42 -3.35
CA ARG A 52 -18.30 5.00 -3.90
C ARG A 52 -18.56 3.50 -3.78
N ALA A 53 -17.56 2.72 -3.37
CA ALA A 53 -17.75 1.29 -3.16
C ALA A 53 -18.38 1.06 -1.79
N PRO A 54 -19.35 0.12 -1.67
CA PRO A 54 -19.85 -0.28 -0.36
C PRO A 54 -18.70 -0.91 0.44
N VAL A 55 -18.49 -0.46 1.67
CA VAL A 55 -17.52 -1.00 2.62
C VAL A 55 -18.29 -1.56 3.82
N ALA A 56 -17.93 -2.76 4.25
CA ALA A 56 -18.57 -3.43 5.37
C ALA A 56 -18.22 -2.73 6.70
N ALA A 57 -19.17 -2.72 7.64
CA ALA A 57 -19.08 -1.90 8.86
C ALA A 57 -17.93 -2.32 9.79
N GLU A 58 -17.49 -3.57 9.71
CA GLU A 58 -16.37 -4.13 10.46
C GLU A 58 -14.99 -3.69 9.95
N VAL A 59 -14.91 -3.03 8.79
CA VAL A 59 -13.64 -2.56 8.25
C VAL A 59 -13.19 -1.30 8.97
N ASP A 60 -12.28 -1.47 9.92
CA ASP A 60 -11.64 -0.38 10.64
C ASP A 60 -10.27 -0.01 10.03
N PRO A 61 -10.09 1.22 9.49
CA PRO A 61 -8.80 1.68 8.99
C PRO A 61 -7.68 1.66 10.04
N ALA A 62 -7.99 1.84 11.34
CA ALA A 62 -6.98 1.78 12.39
C ALA A 62 -6.46 0.36 12.58
N PHE A 63 -7.35 -0.64 12.58
CA PHE A 63 -6.97 -2.05 12.50
C PHE A 63 -6.08 -2.33 11.27
N LEU A 64 -6.48 -1.90 10.07
CA LEU A 64 -5.70 -2.13 8.84
C LEU A 64 -4.33 -1.44 8.87
N GLY A 65 -4.23 -0.24 9.46
CA GLY A 65 -2.97 0.47 9.63
C GLY A 65 -1.99 -0.26 10.53
N ASN A 66 -2.49 -0.98 11.55
CA ASN A 66 -1.68 -1.78 12.46
C ASN A 66 -1.41 -3.20 11.96
N ALA A 67 -2.28 -3.75 11.12
CA ALA A 67 -2.21 -5.16 10.72
C ALA A 67 -0.92 -5.49 9.93
N ILE A 68 -0.51 -4.60 9.01
CA ILE A 68 0.65 -4.85 8.17
C ILE A 68 1.35 -3.56 7.70
N ALA A 69 2.68 -3.60 7.61
CA ALA A 69 3.53 -2.48 7.19
C ALA A 69 3.66 -2.36 5.66
N LEU A 70 2.58 -2.01 4.97
CA LEU A 70 2.57 -1.79 3.51
C LEU A 70 3.13 -0.41 3.11
N THR A 71 3.63 -0.31 1.87
CA THR A 71 3.85 0.98 1.21
C THR A 71 2.52 1.66 0.88
N GLY A 72 2.54 2.98 0.62
CA GLY A 72 1.35 3.65 0.08
C GLY A 72 0.90 3.09 -1.28
N GLY A 73 1.83 2.63 -2.12
CA GLY A 73 1.52 1.92 -3.36
C GLY A 73 0.82 0.59 -3.11
N GLY A 74 1.34 -0.20 -2.16
CA GLY A 74 0.76 -1.48 -1.76
C GLY A 74 -0.65 -1.33 -1.18
N ILE A 75 -0.90 -0.32 -0.34
CA ILE A 75 -2.25 -0.02 0.17
C ILE A 75 -3.20 0.32 -0.97
N ARG A 76 -2.79 1.18 -1.92
CA ARG A 76 -3.62 1.53 -3.08
C ARG A 76 -3.98 0.29 -3.91
N ASN A 77 -3.00 -0.55 -4.20
CA ASN A 77 -3.19 -1.76 -4.99
C ASN A 77 -4.11 -2.76 -4.26
N ALA A 78 -3.88 -2.97 -2.97
CA ALA A 78 -4.71 -3.86 -2.15
C ALA A 78 -6.15 -3.34 -2.04
N ALA A 79 -6.36 -2.04 -1.80
CA ALA A 79 -7.70 -1.44 -1.74
C ALA A 79 -8.47 -1.60 -3.05
N LEU A 80 -7.81 -1.36 -4.20
CA LEU A 80 -8.42 -1.52 -5.51
C LEU A 80 -8.75 -2.99 -5.81
N HIS A 81 -7.83 -3.90 -5.49
CA HIS A 81 -8.05 -5.33 -5.71
C HIS A 81 -9.16 -5.87 -4.81
N ALA A 82 -9.22 -5.47 -3.53
CA ALA A 82 -10.31 -5.82 -2.64
C ALA A 82 -11.68 -5.34 -3.17
N ALA A 83 -11.72 -4.16 -3.79
CA ALA A 83 -12.92 -3.64 -4.44
C ALA A 83 -13.36 -4.52 -5.63
N TYR A 84 -12.41 -4.98 -6.46
CA TYR A 84 -12.73 -5.90 -7.56
C TYR A 84 -13.26 -7.24 -7.07
N LEU A 85 -12.66 -7.82 -6.02
CA LEU A 85 -13.12 -9.07 -5.41
C LEU A 85 -14.55 -8.93 -4.89
N ALA A 86 -14.83 -7.85 -4.16
CA ALA A 86 -16.14 -7.56 -3.61
C ALA A 86 -17.19 -7.34 -4.72
N ALA A 87 -16.84 -6.54 -5.75
CA ALA A 87 -17.72 -6.27 -6.89
C ALA A 87 -18.06 -7.53 -7.69
N GLY A 88 -17.08 -8.43 -7.90
CA GLY A 88 -17.30 -9.72 -8.56
C GLY A 88 -18.28 -10.64 -7.83
N ARG A 89 -18.48 -10.42 -6.52
CA ARG A 89 -19.44 -11.15 -5.68
C ARG A 89 -20.72 -10.34 -5.38
N GLY A 90 -20.84 -9.12 -5.88
CA GLY A 90 -21.97 -8.23 -5.56
C GLY A 90 -22.04 -7.85 -4.07
N GLN A 91 -20.89 -7.82 -3.38
CA GLN A 91 -20.79 -7.62 -1.93
C GLN A 91 -20.09 -6.30 -1.57
N ALA A 92 -20.21 -5.89 -0.31
CA ALA A 92 -19.39 -4.85 0.26
C ALA A 92 -17.93 -5.30 0.41
N ILE A 93 -16.99 -4.36 0.35
CA ILE A 93 -15.57 -4.59 0.65
C ILE A 93 -15.48 -4.93 2.14
N GLY A 94 -15.07 -6.16 2.45
CA GLY A 94 -14.94 -6.68 3.80
C GLY A 94 -13.51 -7.15 4.08
N LEU A 95 -13.25 -7.55 5.32
CA LEU A 95 -11.91 -7.95 5.76
C LEU A 95 -11.35 -9.15 4.97
N GLY A 96 -12.19 -10.07 4.49
CA GLY A 96 -11.73 -11.19 3.66
C GLY A 96 -11.25 -10.77 2.27
N HIS A 97 -11.94 -9.83 1.63
CA HIS A 97 -11.51 -9.23 0.36
C HIS A 97 -10.18 -8.48 0.53
N ILE A 98 -10.03 -7.77 1.65
CA ILE A 98 -8.80 -7.02 1.98
C ILE A 98 -7.64 -7.98 2.27
N ALA A 99 -7.86 -9.02 3.10
CA ALA A 99 -6.83 -10.01 3.42
C ALA A 99 -6.33 -10.71 2.16
N HIS A 100 -7.23 -11.14 1.27
CA HIS A 100 -6.87 -11.71 -0.02
C HIS A 100 -6.06 -10.74 -0.88
N ALA A 101 -6.52 -9.49 -1.00
CA ALA A 101 -5.84 -8.48 -1.79
C ALA A 101 -4.43 -8.17 -1.25
N VAL A 102 -4.26 -8.10 0.07
CA VAL A 102 -2.98 -7.91 0.75
C VAL A 102 -2.06 -9.11 0.52
N TYR A 103 -2.56 -10.34 0.71
CA TYR A 103 -1.79 -11.56 0.43
C TYR A 103 -1.22 -11.56 -1.00
N ARG A 104 -2.08 -11.26 -1.99
CA ARG A 104 -1.68 -11.18 -3.40
C ARG A 104 -0.71 -10.03 -3.68
N GLU A 105 -0.82 -8.91 -2.96
CA GLU A 105 0.12 -7.79 -3.11
C GLU A 105 1.50 -8.13 -2.58
N LEU A 106 1.60 -8.83 -1.45
CA LEU A 106 2.87 -9.31 -0.90
C LEU A 106 3.55 -10.33 -1.84
N ALA A 107 2.76 -11.19 -2.48
CA ALA A 107 3.29 -12.22 -3.38
C ALA A 107 3.94 -11.63 -4.63
N LYS A 108 3.54 -10.41 -5.06
CA LYS A 108 4.16 -9.71 -6.20
C LYS A 108 5.59 -9.25 -5.92
N GLU A 109 5.99 -9.14 -4.66
CA GLU A 109 7.36 -8.76 -4.29
C GLU A 109 8.37 -9.92 -4.44
N GLY A 110 7.95 -11.06 -5.01
CA GLY A 110 8.83 -12.21 -5.27
C GLY A 110 9.22 -12.98 -4.01
N ARG A 111 8.47 -12.79 -2.92
CA ARG A 111 8.64 -13.50 -1.65
C ARG A 111 7.61 -14.62 -1.56
N GLU A 112 8.01 -15.79 -1.04
CA GLU A 112 7.04 -16.72 -0.46
C GLU A 112 6.35 -16.00 0.69
N VAL A 113 5.04 -15.80 0.55
CA VAL A 113 4.22 -15.11 1.54
C VAL A 113 3.58 -16.17 2.42
N ALA A 114 4.04 -16.25 3.66
CA ALA A 114 3.39 -17.09 4.64
C ALA A 114 2.18 -16.37 5.22
N THR A 115 1.17 -17.11 5.67
CA THR A 115 -0.03 -16.55 6.33
C THR A 115 0.33 -15.67 7.53
N GLN A 116 1.40 -16.00 8.25
CA GLN A 116 1.94 -15.21 9.35
C GLN A 116 2.39 -13.80 8.95
N ASP A 117 2.74 -13.56 7.68
CA ASP A 117 3.13 -12.24 7.18
C ASP A 117 1.95 -11.26 7.09
N LEU A 118 0.71 -11.76 7.16
CA LEU A 118 -0.50 -10.94 7.18
C LEU A 118 -0.84 -10.38 8.57
N GLY A 119 -0.15 -10.86 9.62
CA GLY A 119 -0.46 -10.48 10.99
C GLY A 119 -1.94 -10.76 11.33
N PRO A 120 -2.65 -9.81 11.97
CA PRO A 120 -4.07 -9.97 12.32
C PRO A 120 -5.00 -10.22 11.13
N LEU A 121 -4.61 -9.85 9.90
CA LEU A 121 -5.43 -10.11 8.70
C LEU A 121 -5.48 -11.59 8.31
N ALA A 122 -4.54 -12.41 8.80
CA ALA A 122 -4.50 -13.84 8.51
C ALA A 122 -5.82 -14.55 8.89
N ALA A 123 -6.47 -14.12 9.98
CA ALA A 123 -7.75 -14.66 10.44
C ALA A 123 -8.91 -14.44 9.44
N HIS A 124 -8.74 -13.53 8.48
CA HIS A 124 -9.74 -13.20 7.47
C HIS A 124 -9.38 -13.75 6.09
N LEU A 125 -8.25 -14.44 5.92
CA LEU A 125 -7.85 -14.97 4.62
C LEU A 125 -8.86 -16.05 4.18
N PRO A 126 -9.41 -15.99 2.94
CA PRO A 126 -10.28 -17.03 2.42
C PRO A 126 -9.61 -18.40 2.46
N ARG A 127 -10.33 -19.42 2.95
CA ARG A 127 -9.80 -20.79 3.09
C ARG A 127 -9.29 -21.37 1.77
N GLU A 128 -9.93 -21.00 0.66
CA GLU A 128 -9.55 -21.40 -0.70
C GLU A 128 -8.09 -21.06 -1.08
N LEU A 129 -7.45 -20.11 -0.38
CA LEU A 129 -6.05 -19.73 -0.62
C LEU A 129 -5.07 -20.40 0.33
N LEU A 130 -5.57 -21.14 1.33
CA LEU A 130 -4.76 -21.90 2.28
C LEU A 130 -4.53 -23.35 1.82
N ASP A 131 -5.30 -23.81 0.85
CA ASP A 131 -5.29 -25.19 0.34
C ASP A 131 -4.36 -25.38 -0.88
N ASP A 132 -3.70 -24.31 -1.35
CA ASP A 132 -2.77 -24.28 -2.49
C ASP A 132 -1.28 -24.44 -2.07
N ASP A 133 -1.00 -24.70 -0.79
CA ASP A 133 0.35 -24.98 -0.22
C ASP A 133 0.60 -26.50 -0.04
#